data_AF-A0A1F6SFI8-F1
#
_entry.id   AF-A0A1F6SFI8-F1
#
_cell.length_a   1.000
_cell.length_b   1.000
_cell.length_c   1.000
_cell.angle_alpha   90.00
_cell.angle_beta   90.00
_cell.angle_gamma   90.00
#
_symmetry.space_group_name_H-M   'P 1'
#
loop_
_entity.id
_entity.type
_entity.pdbx_description
1 polymer ?
#
loop_
_entity_poly.entity_id
_entity_poly.type
_entity_poly.pdbx_seq_one_letter_code
_entity_poly.pdbx_strand_id
1 'polypeptide(L)' 'MNKLFTFLLEAKAELARVNWPTKKQIIRYTVLVIIISLVVALFLGSLDFVFSSLVEKYLIK' A
#
# COMPACT_ATOMS: atom_id res chain seq x y z
N MET A 1 10.00 6.99 -41.38
CA MET A 1 9.94 7.54 -40.01
C MET A 1 8.87 6.77 -39.25
N ASN A 2 9.24 5.96 -38.26
CA ASN A 2 8.33 5.05 -37.56
C ASN A 2 7.51 5.83 -36.53
N LYS A 3 6.22 6.07 -36.80
CA LYS A 3 5.28 6.82 -35.93
C LYS A 3 5.27 6.33 -34.47
N LEU A 4 5.47 5.03 -34.26
CA LEU A 4 5.58 4.42 -32.92
C LEU A 4 6.78 4.94 -32.12
N PHE A 5 7.92 5.16 -32.80
CA PHE A 5 9.13 5.66 -32.16
C PHE A 5 8.96 7.12 -31.74
N THR A 6 8.28 7.92 -32.58
CA THR A 6 7.94 9.32 -32.27
C THR A 6 6.99 9.41 -31.07
N PHE A 7 5.96 8.56 -31.02
CA PHE A 7 5.02 8.50 -29.89
C PHE A 7 5.71 8.16 -28.55
N LEU A 8 6.62 7.19 -28.53
CA LEU A 8 7.37 6.85 -27.32
C LEU A 8 8.31 7.99 -26.87
N LEU A 9 8.88 8.72 -27.83
CA LEU A 9 9.74 9.86 -27.56
C LEU A 9 8.94 11.01 -26.91
N GLU A 10 7.77 11.32 -27.47
CA GLU A 10 6.84 12.33 -26.96
C GLU A 10 6.30 11.95 -25.57
N ALA A 11 5.92 10.68 -25.36
CA ALA A 11 5.46 10.18 -24.07
C ALA A 11 6.55 10.28 -22.99
N LYS A 12 7.81 9.97 -23.31
CA LYS A 12 8.93 10.13 -22.38
C LYS A 12 9.16 11.61 -22.03
N ALA A 13 9.04 12.51 -23.00
CA ALA A 13 9.17 13.95 -22.77
C ALA A 13 8.07 14.49 -21.85
N GLU A 14 6.84 13.98 -21.96
CA GLU A 14 5.72 14.33 -21.08
C GLU A 14 5.93 13.78 -19.66
N LEU A 15 6.37 12.52 -19.53
CA LEU A 15 6.67 11.91 -18.23
C LEU A 15 7.80 12.62 -17.47
N ALA A 16 8.70 13.30 -18.18
CA ALA A 16 9.76 14.11 -17.58
C ALA A 16 9.25 15.44 -16.99
N ARG A 17 8.08 15.93 -17.43
CA ARG A 17 7.41 17.11 -16.85
C ARG A 17 6.64 16.79 -15.57
N VAL A 18 6.42 15.50 -15.29
CA VAL A 18 5.72 15.06 -14.08
C VAL A 18 6.60 15.28 -12.86
N ASN A 19 6.07 15.95 -11.83
CA ASN A 19 6.73 16.12 -10.55
C ASN A 19 6.71 14.81 -9.76
N TRP A 20 7.70 13.95 -10.01
CA TRP A 20 7.87 12.72 -9.26
C TRP A 20 8.29 13.02 -7.81
N PRO A 21 7.77 12.25 -6.84
CA PRO A 21 8.16 12.40 -5.45
C PRO A 21 9.66 12.11 -5.28
N THR A 22 10.29 12.84 -4.38
CA THR A 22 11.71 12.63 -4.07
C THR A 22 11.92 11.26 -3.42
N LYS A 23 13.13 10.68 -3.58
CA LYS A 23 13.47 9.39 -2.94
C LYS A 23 13.17 9.36 -1.44
N LYS A 24 13.37 10.49 -0.75
CA LYS A 24 13.06 10.65 0.69
C LYS A 24 11.56 10.58 0.98
N GLN A 25 10.72 11.17 0.13
CA GLN A 25 9.26 11.11 0.27
C GLN A 25 8.76 9.68 0.06
N ILE A 26 9.27 8.98 -0.96
CA ILE A 26 8.91 7.60 -1.24
C ILE A 26 9.19 6.72 -0.02
N ILE A 27 10.41 6.77 0.52
CA ILE A 27 10.78 5.99 1.70
C ILE A 27 9.87 6.31 2.90
N ARG A 28 9.58 7.59 3.14
CA ARG A 28 8.69 8.00 4.23
C ARG A 28 7.28 7.42 4.07
N TYR A 29 6.71 7.47 2.87
CA TYR A 29 5.39 6.92 2.60
C TYR A 29 5.37 5.40 2.73
N THR A 30 6.38 4.70 2.24
CA THR A 30 6.48 3.24 2.40
C THR A 30 6.57 2.85 3.88
N VAL A 31 7.40 3.53 4.66
CA VAL A 31 7.52 3.27 6.10
C VAL A 31 6.19 3.55 6.83
N LEU A 32 5.50 4.63 6.47
CA LEU A 32 4.19 4.95 7.04
C LEU A 32 3.17 3.84 6.77
N VAL A 33 3.10 3.33 5.54
CA VAL A 33 2.21 2.22 5.17
C VAL A 33 2.54 0.96 5.97
N ILE A 34 3.83 0.62 6.13
CA ILE A 34 4.24 -0.55 6.92
C ILE A 34 3.75 -0.43 8.36
N ILE A 35 3.91 0.74 8.98
CA ILE A 35 3.48 0.98 10.37
C ILE A 35 1.96 0.82 10.48
N ILE A 36 1.19 1.45 9.60
CA ILE A 36 -0.27 1.38 9.63
C ILE A 36 -0.74 -0.05 9.43
N SER A 37 -0.17 -0.78 8.46
CA SER A 37 -0.51 -2.19 8.21
C SER A 37 -0.23 -3.07 9.43
N LEU A 38 0.89 -2.85 10.14
CA LEU A 38 1.20 -3.59 11.37
C LEU A 38 0.18 -3.29 12.48
N VAL A 39 -0.20 -2.03 12.65
CA VAL A 39 -1.21 -1.63 13.65
C VAL A 39 -2.55 -2.29 13.34
N VAL A 40 -2.99 -2.24 12.08
CA VAL A 40 -4.25 -2.87 11.64
C VAL A 40 -4.19 -4.38 11.83
N ALA A 41 -3.08 -5.03 11.48
CA ALA A 41 -2.90 -6.47 11.66
C ALA A 41 -2.98 -6.88 13.14
N LEU A 42 -2.33 -6.12 14.03
CA LEU A 42 -2.39 -6.35 15.47
C LEU A 42 -3.80 -6.14 16.01
N PHE A 43 -4.48 -5.09 15.57
CA PHE A 43 -5.85 -4.79 16.00
C PHE A 43 -6.83 -5.89 15.58
N LEU A 44 -6.85 -6.24 14.29
CA LEU A 44 -7.71 -7.29 13.77
C LEU A 44 -7.38 -8.65 14.37
N GLY A 45 -6.10 -9.03 14.42
CA GLY A 45 -5.69 -10.31 15.03
C GLY A 45 -6.05 -10.41 16.51
N SER A 46 -6.00 -9.30 17.25
CA SER A 46 -6.45 -9.26 18.65
C SER A 46 -7.97 -9.42 18.77
N LEU A 47 -8.73 -8.75 17.90
CA LEU A 47 -10.18 -8.90 17.84
C LEU A 47 -10.59 -10.33 17.46
N ASP A 48 -9.94 -10.94 16.47
CA ASP A 48 -10.19 -12.32 16.08
C ASP A 48 -9.98 -13.28 17.26
N PHE A 49 -8.89 -13.11 18.02
CA PHE A 49 -8.62 -13.93 19.20
C PHE A 49 -9.70 -13.77 20.29
N VAL A 50 -10.12 -12.54 20.57
CA VAL A 50 -11.16 -12.24 21.55
C VAL A 50 -12.51 -12.82 21.09
N PHE A 51 -12.89 -12.62 19.84
CA PHE A 51 -14.14 -13.13 19.31
C PHE A 51 -14.15 -14.66 19.24
N SER A 52 -13.08 -15.31 18.78
CA SER A 52 -12.98 -16.78 18.80
C SER A 52 -13.14 -17.33 20.21
N SER A 53 -12.45 -16.73 21.20
CA SER A 53 -12.54 -17.16 22.60
C SER A 53 -13.95 -16.96 23.19
N LEU A 54 -14.61 -15.85 22.84
CA LEU A 54 -15.99 -15.57 23.28
C LEU A 54 -16.98 -16.55 22.64
N VAL A 55 -16.88 -16.79 21.34
CA VAL A 55 -17.74 -17.73 20.61
C VAL A 55 -17.55 -19.15 21.16
N GLU A 56 -16.31 -19.62 21.33
CA GLU A 56 -16.05 -20.95 21.90
C GLU A 56 -16.65 -21.11 23.30
N LYS A 57 -16.46 -20.10 24.16
CA LYS A 57 -16.90 -20.17 25.55
C LYS A 57 -18.42 -20.02 25.74
N TYR A 58 -19.09 -19.22 24.90
CA TYR A 58 -20.51 -18.89 25.06
C TYR A 58 -21.46 -19.58 24.07
N LEU A 59 -21.00 -19.95 22.87
CA LEU A 59 -21.84 -20.56 21.82
C LEU A 59 -21.59 -22.07 21.63
N ILE A 60 -20.38 -22.58 21.88
CA ILE A 60 -20.04 -24.00 21.73
C ILE A 60 -20.01 -24.69 23.10
N LYS A 61 -20.99 -24.36 23.94
CA LYS A 61 -21.24 -25.06 25.20
C LYS A 61 -22.62 -25.68 25.18
#